data_AF-A0A7J9MLY2-F1
#
_entry.id   AF-A0A7J9MLY2-F1
#
_cell.length_a   1.000
_cell.length_b   1.000
_cell.length_c   1.000
_cell.angle_alpha   90.00
_cell.angle_beta   90.00
_cell.angle_gamma   90.00
#
_symmetry.space_group_name_H-M   'P 1'
#
loop_
_entity.id
_entity.type
_entity.pdbx_description
1 polymer ?
#
loop_
_entity_poly.entity_id
_entity_poly.type
_entity_poly.pdbx_seq_one_letter_code
_entity_poly.pdbx_strand_id
1 'polypeptide(L)'
;MASKPGILTDWPWKPLGSFKYIILVPLITEHIYSFMVKDEDIDVSKLALFPFVLWRMLHDQLWISLSRYRTAKGTNKIVDKGIEFDQVDRERDWDDQIMFNAILFYLGSNYVPGGSHLPFWRLDGVIITMLLHAGPVEFLYYWLHRALHHHYLYSRYHSHHHSSIVTEPIT
;
A
#
# COMPACT_ATOMS: atom_id res chain seq x y z
N MET A 1 8.36 -11.44 -12.60
CA MET A 1 8.78 -10.09 -13.05
C MET A 1 8.14 -9.73 -14.39
N ALA A 2 8.03 -8.43 -14.73
CA ALA A 2 7.54 -7.99 -16.03
C ALA A 2 8.42 -8.54 -17.18
N SER A 3 7.83 -8.74 -18.36
CA SER A 3 8.53 -9.38 -19.49
C SER A 3 9.73 -8.59 -20.03
N LYS A 4 9.71 -7.26 -19.89
CA LYS A 4 10.80 -6.34 -20.22
C LYS A 4 10.81 -5.19 -19.21
N PRO A 5 11.37 -5.34 -18.00
CA PRO A 5 11.22 -4.34 -16.93
C PRO A 5 11.75 -2.97 -17.36
N GLY A 6 11.06 -1.91 -16.94
CA GLY A 6 11.40 -0.52 -17.20
C GLY A 6 12.06 0.17 -16.00
N ILE A 7 12.31 1.47 -16.13
CA ILE A 7 12.75 2.30 -15.01
C ILE A 7 11.64 2.33 -13.94
N LEU A 8 12.02 2.22 -12.66
CA LEU A 8 11.10 2.17 -11.51
C LEU A 8 10.13 0.96 -11.51
N THR A 9 10.48 -0.14 -12.18
CA THR A 9 9.73 -1.40 -12.02
C THR A 9 9.88 -1.97 -10.61
N ASP A 10 11.01 -1.73 -9.97
CA ASP A 10 11.31 -2.19 -8.61
C ASP A 10 11.27 -1.03 -7.61
N TRP A 11 10.87 -1.34 -6.38
CA TRP A 11 10.92 -0.39 -5.28
C TRP A 11 12.37 0.00 -4.96
N PRO A 12 12.64 1.26 -4.56
CA PRO A 12 13.99 1.71 -4.23
C PRO A 12 14.67 0.88 -3.13
N TRP A 13 13.87 0.26 -2.25
CA TRP A 13 14.34 -0.57 -1.14
C TRP A 13 14.30 -2.07 -1.40
N LYS A 14 13.98 -2.52 -2.62
CA LYS A 14 14.03 -3.93 -2.99
C LYS A 14 15.37 -4.62 -2.61
N PRO A 15 16.55 -3.99 -2.73
CA PRO A 15 17.82 -4.61 -2.31
C PRO A 15 17.88 -4.98 -0.82
N LEU A 16 17.07 -4.37 0.03
CA LEU A 16 17.01 -4.67 1.47
C LEU A 16 16.24 -5.97 1.76
N GLY A 17 15.43 -6.47 0.82
CA GLY A 17 14.58 -7.64 1.02
C GLY A 17 13.76 -7.52 2.31
N SER A 18 13.80 -8.55 3.15
CA SER A 18 13.09 -8.57 4.44
C SER A 18 13.52 -7.49 5.45
N PHE A 19 14.64 -6.79 5.22
CA PHE A 19 15.12 -5.71 6.10
C PHE A 19 14.52 -4.34 5.75
N LYS A 20 13.67 -4.24 4.72
CA LYS A 20 13.10 -2.98 4.23
C LYS A 20 12.46 -2.11 5.32
N TYR A 21 11.86 -2.70 6.35
CA TYR A 21 11.23 -1.98 7.46
C TYR A 21 12.18 -1.07 8.26
N ILE A 22 13.50 -1.27 8.16
CA ILE A 22 14.50 -0.37 8.78
C ILE A 22 14.34 1.09 8.31
N ILE A 23 13.77 1.31 7.12
CA ILE A 23 13.51 2.64 6.58
C ILE A 23 12.52 3.42 7.43
N LEU A 24 11.55 2.74 8.06
CA LEU A 24 10.55 3.38 8.91
C LEU A 24 11.06 3.67 10.33
N VAL A 25 12.14 3.00 10.76
CA VAL A 25 12.65 3.09 12.14
C VAL A 25 12.97 4.53 12.53
N PRO A 26 13.74 5.33 11.77
CA PRO A 26 14.04 6.71 12.16
C PRO A 26 12.80 7.59 12.33
N LEU A 27 11.80 7.41 11.45
CA LEU A 27 10.56 8.18 11.47
C LEU A 27 9.71 7.83 12.70
N ILE A 28 9.54 6.53 12.98
CA ILE A 28 8.81 6.05 14.15
C ILE A 28 9.52 6.45 15.44
N THR A 29 10.85 6.31 15.49
CA THR A 29 11.65 6.67 16.67
C THR A 29 11.60 8.17 16.94
N GLU A 30 11.70 9.03 15.93
CA GLU A 30 11.54 10.49 16.09
C GLU A 30 10.17 10.83 16.68
N HIS A 31 9.11 10.19 16.18
CA HIS A 31 7.73 10.43 16.66
C HIS A 31 7.54 9.99 18.11
N ILE A 32 8.01 8.79 18.47
CA ILE A 32 7.95 8.29 19.85
C ILE A 32 8.79 9.17 20.78
N TYR A 33 10.00 9.58 20.34
CA TYR A 33 10.87 10.45 21.12
C TYR A 33 10.24 11.82 21.36
N SER A 34 9.63 12.42 20.34
CA SER A 34 8.90 13.69 20.46
C SER A 34 7.79 13.59 21.49
N PHE A 35 7.06 12.47 21.52
CA PHE A 35 6.00 12.23 22.50
C PHE A 35 6.51 11.98 23.93
N MET A 36 7.59 11.21 24.08
CA MET A 36 8.07 10.77 25.39
C MET A 36 8.96 11.79 26.10
N VAL A 37 9.70 12.61 25.35
CA VAL A 37 10.81 13.40 25.88
C VAL A 37 10.59 14.90 25.70
N LYS A 38 9.89 15.33 24.66
CA LYS A 38 9.62 16.74 24.46
C LYS A 38 8.32 17.15 25.14
N ASP A 39 8.35 18.30 25.80
CA ASP A 39 7.18 18.97 26.38
C ASP A 39 6.43 19.78 25.30
N GLU A 40 6.25 19.16 24.14
CA GLU A 40 5.45 19.70 23.02
C GLU A 40 3.99 19.29 23.21
N ASP A 41 3.04 20.12 22.78
CA ASP A 41 1.62 19.75 22.73
C ASP A 41 1.46 18.41 21.98
N ILE A 42 0.74 17.47 22.59
CA ILE A 42 0.61 16.11 22.05
C ILE A 42 -0.21 16.14 20.76
N ASP A 43 0.47 15.93 19.64
CA ASP A 43 -0.18 15.68 18.37
C ASP A 43 -0.68 14.23 18.30
N VAL A 44 -1.95 14.03 18.68
CA VAL A 44 -2.63 12.73 18.61
C VAL A 44 -2.68 12.18 17.18
N SER A 45 -2.77 13.05 16.16
CA SER A 45 -2.82 12.61 14.76
C SER A 45 -1.50 11.99 14.30
N LYS A 46 -0.39 12.57 14.76
CA LYS A 46 0.97 12.07 14.57
C LYS A 46 1.17 10.73 15.29
N LEU A 47 0.72 10.62 16.54
CA LEU A 47 0.80 9.37 17.33
C LEU A 47 -0.01 8.22 16.69
N ALA A 48 -1.15 8.53 16.07
CA ALA A 48 -2.02 7.53 15.47
C ALA A 48 -1.45 6.89 14.19
N LEU A 49 -0.46 7.52 13.53
CA LEU A 49 0.13 7.02 12.28
C LEU A 49 0.70 5.61 12.43
N PHE A 50 1.42 5.33 13.52
CA PHE A 50 2.02 4.01 13.73
C PHE A 50 0.98 2.91 13.91
N PRO A 51 -0.01 3.04 14.83
CA PRO A 51 -1.14 2.11 14.89
C PRO A 51 -1.88 1.94 13.55
N PHE A 52 -2.07 3.02 12.77
CA PHE A 52 -2.72 2.91 11.46
C PHE A 52 -1.92 2.10 10.45
N VAL A 53 -0.60 2.26 10.40
CA VAL A 53 0.28 1.44 9.54
C VAL A 53 0.19 -0.03 9.92
N LEU A 54 0.25 -0.36 11.22
CA LEU A 54 0.09 -1.73 11.70
C LEU A 54 -1.30 -2.30 11.38
N TRP A 55 -2.35 -1.48 11.54
CA TRP A 55 -3.71 -1.85 11.19
C TRP A 55 -3.84 -2.17 9.71
N ARG A 56 -3.22 -1.37 8.82
CA ARG A 56 -3.18 -1.64 7.38
C ARG A 56 -2.51 -2.98 7.06
N MET A 57 -1.37 -3.28 7.69
CA MET A 57 -0.69 -4.58 7.52
C MET A 57 -1.57 -5.75 7.98
N LEU A 58 -2.19 -5.63 9.15
CA LEU A 58 -3.08 -6.66 9.68
C LEU A 58 -4.30 -6.87 8.78
N HIS A 59 -4.94 -5.78 8.36
CA HIS A 59 -6.10 -5.79 7.49
C HIS A 59 -5.79 -6.51 6.17
N ASP A 60 -4.69 -6.15 5.51
CA ASP A 60 -4.32 -6.73 4.23
C ASP A 60 -3.95 -8.22 4.39
N GLN A 61 -3.23 -8.59 5.45
CA GLN A 61 -2.94 -10.00 5.78
C GLN A 61 -4.22 -10.82 6.02
N LEU A 62 -5.23 -10.26 6.69
CA LEU A 62 -6.52 -10.92 6.91
C LEU A 62 -7.24 -11.19 5.58
N TRP A 63 -7.24 -10.21 4.66
CA TRP A 63 -7.86 -10.36 3.35
C TRP A 63 -7.14 -11.37 2.47
N ILE A 64 -5.79 -11.36 2.43
CA ILE A 64 -5.00 -12.39 1.74
C ILE A 64 -5.37 -13.77 2.29
N SER A 65 -5.38 -13.91 3.61
CA SER A 65 -5.67 -15.19 4.27
C SER A 65 -7.07 -15.70 3.92
N LEU A 66 -8.06 -14.80 3.93
CA LEU A 66 -9.42 -15.12 3.54
C LEU A 66 -9.52 -15.49 2.05
N SER A 67 -8.86 -14.76 1.15
CA SER A 67 -8.83 -15.06 -0.29
C SER A 67 -8.21 -16.42 -0.58
N ARG A 68 -7.05 -16.71 0.04
CA ARG A 68 -6.38 -18.02 -0.09
C ARG A 68 -7.22 -19.16 0.46
N TYR A 69 -7.87 -18.96 1.61
CA TYR A 69 -8.80 -19.94 2.17
C TYR A 69 -9.96 -20.23 1.20
N ARG A 70 -10.57 -19.18 0.64
CA ARG A 70 -11.65 -19.30 -0.36
C ARG A 70 -11.18 -19.98 -1.64
N THR A 71 -9.95 -19.73 -2.08
CA THR A 71 -9.38 -20.42 -3.25
C THR A 71 -9.09 -21.90 -2.95
N ALA A 72 -8.66 -22.23 -1.74
CA ALA A 72 -8.36 -23.61 -1.36
C ALA A 72 -9.63 -24.47 -1.18
N LYS A 73 -10.68 -23.93 -0.55
CA LYS A 73 -11.89 -24.69 -0.17
C LYS A 73 -13.17 -24.31 -0.90
N GLY A 74 -13.20 -23.18 -1.60
CA GLY A 74 -14.40 -22.64 -2.21
C GLY A 74 -14.74 -23.31 -3.55
N THR A 75 -16.02 -23.26 -3.88
CA THR A 75 -16.58 -23.76 -5.15
C THR A 75 -16.68 -22.67 -6.22
N ASN A 76 -16.42 -21.40 -5.86
CA ASN A 76 -16.62 -20.24 -6.73
C ASN A 76 -15.35 -19.88 -7.53
N LYS A 77 -14.61 -20.89 -8.01
CA LYS A 77 -13.37 -20.64 -8.78
C LYS A 77 -13.72 -20.35 -10.24
N ILE A 78 -13.19 -19.24 -10.76
CA ILE A 78 -13.29 -18.92 -12.20
C ILE A 78 -12.39 -19.86 -13.00
N VAL A 79 -11.21 -20.17 -12.47
CA VAL A 79 -10.24 -21.10 -13.04
C VAL A 79 -9.92 -22.16 -12.00
N ASP A 80 -10.03 -23.45 -12.35
CA ASP A 80 -9.72 -24.55 -11.45
C ASP A 80 -8.21 -24.81 -11.35
N LYS A 81 -7.51 -23.87 -10.73
CA LYS A 81 -6.06 -23.92 -10.46
C LYS A 81 -5.77 -23.46 -9.02
N GLY A 82 -4.71 -24.04 -8.45
CA GLY A 82 -4.17 -23.62 -7.15
C GLY A 82 -3.28 -22.39 -7.27
N ILE A 83 -2.88 -21.85 -6.11
CA ILE A 83 -1.82 -20.83 -6.05
C ILE A 83 -0.46 -21.52 -6.11
N GLU A 84 0.36 -21.11 -7.09
CA GLU A 84 1.71 -21.64 -7.28
C GLU A 84 2.73 -20.84 -6.47
N PHE A 85 3.86 -21.45 -6.10
CA PHE A 85 4.94 -20.77 -5.36
C PHE A 85 5.44 -19.53 -6.10
N ASP A 86 5.56 -19.59 -7.42
CA ASP A 86 5.95 -18.44 -8.23
C ASP A 86 4.98 -17.27 -8.09
N GLN A 87 3.69 -17.52 -7.90
CA GLN A 87 2.72 -16.44 -7.65
C GLN A 87 2.91 -15.88 -6.24
N VAL A 88 3.06 -16.75 -5.23
CA VAL A 88 3.32 -16.33 -3.85
C VAL A 88 4.55 -15.41 -3.77
N ASP A 89 5.63 -15.77 -4.46
CA ASP A 89 6.86 -14.98 -4.46
C ASP A 89 6.69 -13.63 -5.17
N ARG A 90 5.86 -13.56 -6.22
CA ARG A 90 5.56 -12.29 -6.94
C ARG A 90 4.72 -11.33 -6.11
N GLU A 91 3.83 -11.86 -5.28
CA GLU A 91 2.85 -11.10 -4.50
C GLU A 91 3.30 -10.87 -3.05
N ARG A 92 4.50 -11.34 -2.69
CA ARG A 92 5.05 -11.24 -1.33
C ARG A 92 5.35 -9.81 -0.87
N ASP A 93 5.61 -8.92 -1.82
CA ASP A 93 5.99 -7.52 -1.58
C ASP A 93 4.79 -6.56 -1.49
N TRP A 94 3.60 -7.10 -1.19
CA TRP A 94 2.33 -6.36 -1.06
C TRP A 94 2.39 -5.19 -0.06
N ASP A 95 3.27 -5.26 0.92
CA ASP A 95 3.47 -4.29 1.99
C ASP A 95 4.35 -3.08 1.58
N ASP A 96 4.97 -3.11 0.40
CA ASP A 96 5.77 -1.98 -0.08
C ASP A 96 4.94 -0.70 -0.27
N GLN A 97 3.68 -0.84 -0.72
CA GLN A 97 2.76 0.29 -0.85
C GLN A 97 2.39 0.87 0.53
N ILE A 98 2.30 0.02 1.56
CA ILE A 98 2.06 0.46 2.95
C ILE A 98 3.26 1.25 3.45
N MET A 99 4.47 0.75 3.21
CA MET A 99 5.70 1.47 3.57
C MET A 99 5.82 2.82 2.88
N PHE A 100 5.54 2.87 1.58
CA PHE A 100 5.55 4.12 0.82
C PHE A 100 4.58 5.14 1.40
N ASN A 101 3.33 4.74 1.65
CA ASN A 101 2.32 5.61 2.26
C ASN A 101 2.71 6.03 3.67
N ALA A 102 3.29 5.13 4.47
CA ALA A 102 3.80 5.47 5.79
C ALA A 102 4.81 6.62 5.68
N ILE A 103 5.85 6.48 4.84
CA ILE A 103 6.85 7.53 4.62
C ILE A 103 6.17 8.86 4.24
N LEU A 104 5.23 8.84 3.28
CA LEU A 104 4.52 10.05 2.87
C LEU A 104 3.71 10.68 4.01
N PHE A 105 3.03 9.90 4.85
CA PHE A 105 2.27 10.43 5.98
C PHE A 105 3.18 10.96 7.10
N TYR A 106 4.28 10.28 7.40
CA TYR A 106 5.28 10.75 8.36
C TYR A 106 5.90 12.09 7.91
N LEU A 107 6.29 12.19 6.63
CA LEU A 107 6.82 13.43 6.07
C LEU A 107 5.75 14.51 5.97
N GLY A 108 4.53 14.15 5.58
CA GLY A 108 3.39 15.05 5.49
C GLY A 108 3.08 15.70 6.84
N SER A 109 3.02 14.89 7.91
CA SER A 109 2.79 15.37 9.27
C SER A 109 3.87 16.35 9.75
N ASN A 110 5.13 16.10 9.39
CA ASN A 110 6.25 16.91 9.84
C ASN A 110 6.50 18.18 9.01
N TYR A 111 6.21 18.15 7.70
CA TYR A 111 6.66 19.20 6.77
C TYR A 111 5.54 19.91 6.01
N VAL A 112 4.32 19.37 5.96
CA VAL A 112 3.21 20.04 5.27
C VAL A 112 2.48 20.96 6.25
N PRO A 113 2.32 22.25 5.95
CA PRO A 113 1.52 23.15 6.78
C PRO A 113 0.10 22.62 6.98
N GLY A 114 -0.30 22.46 8.25
CA GLY A 114 -1.60 21.88 8.61
C GLY A 114 -1.66 20.34 8.52
N GLY A 115 -0.52 19.66 8.33
CA GLY A 115 -0.42 18.19 8.37
C GLY A 115 -0.32 17.60 9.79
N SER A 116 -0.16 18.45 10.80
CA SER A 116 -0.12 18.09 12.22
C SER A 116 -1.38 18.58 12.95
N HIS A 117 -1.62 18.02 14.14
CA HIS A 117 -2.75 18.32 15.01
C HIS A 117 -4.11 18.18 14.31
N LEU A 118 -4.22 17.16 13.45
CA LEU A 118 -5.46 16.91 12.74
C LEU A 118 -6.55 16.47 13.73
N PRO A 119 -7.80 16.95 13.56
CA PRO A 119 -8.90 16.50 14.39
C PRO A 119 -9.17 15.02 14.15
N PHE A 120 -9.53 14.31 15.23
CA PHE A 120 -9.80 12.88 15.19
C PHE A 120 -10.96 12.52 14.24
N TRP A 121 -11.95 13.41 14.07
CA TRP A 121 -13.09 13.19 13.19
C TRP A 121 -13.56 14.48 12.52
N ARG A 122 -13.86 14.40 11.21
CA ARG A 122 -14.40 15.49 10.39
C ARG A 122 -15.27 14.96 9.26
N LEU A 123 -16.59 15.15 9.36
CA LEU A 123 -17.54 14.65 8.36
C LEU A 123 -17.34 15.29 6.99
N ASP A 124 -17.04 16.59 6.95
CA ASP A 124 -16.74 17.31 5.71
C ASP A 124 -15.50 16.72 5.01
N GLY A 125 -14.45 16.39 5.77
CA GLY A 125 -13.26 15.69 5.26
C GLY A 125 -13.59 14.32 4.68
N VAL A 126 -14.48 13.56 5.32
CA VAL A 126 -14.97 12.27 4.80
C VAL A 126 -15.70 12.46 3.47
N ILE A 127 -16.62 13.42 3.39
CA ILE A 127 -17.37 13.72 2.14
C ILE A 127 -16.40 14.14 1.03
N ILE A 128 -15.47 15.04 1.30
CA ILE A 128 -14.44 15.48 0.34
C ILE A 128 -13.63 14.28 -0.15
N THR A 129 -13.21 13.40 0.75
CA THR A 129 -12.46 12.18 0.39
C THR A 129 -13.27 11.27 -0.54
N MET A 130 -14.54 11.04 -0.25
CA MET A 130 -15.42 10.25 -1.12
C MET A 130 -15.56 10.87 -2.51
N LEU A 131 -15.74 12.19 -2.60
CA LEU A 131 -15.88 12.90 -3.88
C LEU A 131 -14.58 12.90 -4.69
N LEU A 132 -13.44 13.12 -4.02
CA LEU A 132 -12.11 13.04 -4.65
C LEU A 132 -11.82 11.63 -5.15
N HIS A 133 -12.23 10.61 -4.41
CA HIS A 133 -12.08 9.22 -4.81
C HIS A 133 -12.97 8.92 -6.03
N ALA A 134 -14.30 9.07 -5.89
CA ALA A 134 -15.26 8.71 -6.93
C ALA A 134 -15.15 9.52 -8.22
N GLY A 135 -14.58 10.73 -8.17
CA GLY A 135 -14.34 11.56 -9.35
C GLY A 135 -12.89 11.45 -9.84
N PRO A 136 -11.98 12.32 -9.36
CA PRO A 136 -10.59 12.38 -9.83
C PRO A 136 -9.84 11.05 -9.79
N VAL A 137 -9.87 10.31 -8.69
CA VAL A 137 -9.06 9.09 -8.54
C VAL A 137 -9.53 8.01 -9.51
N GLU A 138 -10.84 7.73 -9.56
CA GLU A 138 -11.40 6.74 -10.50
C GLU A 138 -11.13 7.12 -11.96
N PHE A 139 -11.27 8.40 -12.30
CA PHE A 139 -10.96 8.89 -13.64
C PHE A 139 -9.49 8.64 -14.01
N LEU A 140 -8.55 9.03 -13.14
CA LEU A 140 -7.13 8.83 -13.37
C LEU A 140 -6.76 7.34 -13.42
N TYR A 141 -7.33 6.54 -12.51
CA TYR A 141 -7.15 5.10 -12.46
C TYR A 141 -7.55 4.45 -13.79
N TYR A 142 -8.75 4.75 -14.29
CA TYR A 142 -9.24 4.19 -15.56
C TYR A 142 -8.29 4.48 -16.73
N TRP A 143 -7.89 5.74 -16.91
CA TRP A 143 -7.04 6.13 -18.04
C TRP A 143 -5.62 5.61 -17.90
N LEU A 144 -5.06 5.61 -16.68
CA LEU A 144 -3.74 5.04 -16.41
C LEU A 144 -3.74 3.54 -16.66
N HIS A 145 -4.75 2.81 -16.17
CA HIS A 145 -4.89 1.38 -16.38
C HIS A 145 -5.02 1.06 -17.87
N ARG A 146 -5.84 1.81 -18.61
CA ARG A 146 -5.95 1.68 -20.06
C ARG A 146 -4.62 1.93 -20.78
N ALA A 147 -3.85 2.93 -20.34
CA ALA A 147 -2.53 3.20 -20.89
C ALA A 147 -1.54 2.06 -20.58
N LEU A 148 -1.59 1.48 -19.38
CA LEU A 148 -0.77 0.33 -18.98
C LEU A 148 -1.02 -0.91 -19.85
N HIS A 149 -2.17 -1.02 -20.50
CA HIS A 149 -2.46 -2.07 -21.48
C HIS A 149 -1.90 -1.80 -22.88
N HIS A 150 -1.35 -0.62 -23.15
CA HIS A 150 -0.64 -0.36 -24.40
C HIS A 150 0.67 -1.17 -24.45
N HIS A 151 0.95 -1.86 -25.55
CA HIS A 151 2.02 -2.89 -25.67
C HIS A 151 3.36 -2.50 -25.00
N TYR A 152 3.81 -1.26 -25.21
CA TYR A 152 5.05 -0.74 -24.60
C TYR A 152 5.02 -0.74 -23.06
N LEU A 153 3.95 -0.20 -22.46
CA LEU A 153 3.78 -0.12 -21.01
C LEU A 153 3.39 -1.48 -20.44
N TYR A 154 2.58 -2.24 -21.17
CA TYR A 154 2.17 -3.59 -20.78
C TYR A 154 3.37 -4.47 -20.49
N SER A 155 4.29 -4.61 -21.46
CA SER A 155 5.46 -5.49 -21.29
C SER A 155 6.38 -5.10 -20.12
N ARG A 156 6.36 -3.82 -19.74
CA ARG A 156 7.27 -3.20 -18.75
C ARG A 156 6.71 -3.15 -17.34
N TYR A 157 5.42 -2.89 -17.21
CA TYR A 157 4.81 -2.50 -15.94
C TYR A 157 3.54 -3.28 -15.61
N HIS A 158 2.82 -3.84 -16.58
CA HIS A 158 1.51 -4.44 -16.33
C HIS A 158 1.43 -5.94 -16.59
N SER A 159 2.29 -6.50 -17.45
CA SER A 159 2.28 -7.93 -17.80
C SER A 159 2.50 -8.84 -16.59
N HIS A 160 3.21 -8.34 -15.57
CA HIS A 160 3.46 -9.06 -14.34
C HIS A 160 2.18 -9.32 -13.55
N HIS A 161 1.32 -8.31 -13.42
CA HIS A 161 0.03 -8.41 -12.75
C HIS A 161 -0.89 -9.44 -13.44
N HIS A 162 -0.91 -9.46 -14.78
CA HIS A 162 -1.67 -10.45 -15.56
C HIS A 162 -1.14 -11.89 -15.48
N SER A 163 0.01 -12.12 -14.84
CA SER A 163 0.54 -13.47 -14.63
C SER A 163 -0.06 -14.16 -13.41
N SER A 164 -0.79 -13.44 -12.56
CA SER A 164 -1.50 -14.01 -11.41
C SER A 164 -2.80 -14.66 -11.88
N ILE A 165 -2.91 -15.97 -11.64
CA ILE A 165 -4.04 -16.79 -12.08
C ILE A 165 -5.09 -16.86 -10.98
N VAL A 166 -4.64 -16.91 -9.73
CA VAL A 166 -5.49 -16.77 -8.55
C VAL A 166 -5.50 -15.29 -8.18
N THR A 167 -6.66 -14.66 -8.13
CA THR A 167 -6.77 -13.26 -7.74
C THR A 167 -6.56 -13.11 -6.24
N GLU A 168 -5.62 -12.26 -5.81
CA GLU A 168 -5.49 -11.85 -4.42
C GLU A 168 -5.99 -10.40 -4.24
N PRO A 169 -6.39 -10.00 -3.03
CA PRO A 169 -6.92 -8.66 -2.78
C PRO A 169 -5.91 -7.53 -3.03
N ILE A 170 -4.63 -7.89 -3.16
CA ILE A 170 -3.51 -6.95 -3.28
C ILE A 170 -2.90 -7.00 -4.69
N THR A 171 -3.44 -7.83 -5.59
CA THR A 171 -2.99 -7.91 -6.98
C THR A 171 -3.77 -7.00 -7.90
#